data_AF-A0A292SAY7-F1
#
_entry.id   AF-A0A292SAY7-F1
#
_cell.length_a   1.000
_cell.length_b   1.000
_cell.length_c   1.000
_cell.angle_alpha   90.00
_cell.angle_beta   90.00
_cell.angle_gamma   90.00
#
_symmetry.space_group_name_H-M   'P 1'
#
loop_
_entity.id
_entity.type
_entity.pdbx_description
1 polymer ?
#
loop_
_entity_poly.entity_id
_entity_poly.type
_entity_poly.pdbx_seq_one_letter_code
_entity_poly.pdbx_strand_id
1 'polypeptide(L)'
;MEITMYHYLFIGMLMFLIGLLGSVLVKNMIKVLISIEIMLLGVNINFVTFASFCDNVKFDGYIMALFYVGLGAVELAVALYLFYLMFQKKGSDNIESYKEL
;
A
#
# COMPACT_ATOMS: atom_id res chain seq x y z
N MET A 1 -20.47 16.93 -16.36
CA MET A 1 -19.66 16.66 -15.15
C MET A 1 -18.22 16.65 -15.61
N GLU A 2 -17.45 17.69 -15.29
CA GLU A 2 -16.02 17.72 -15.63
C GLU A 2 -15.24 17.03 -14.51
N ILE A 3 -14.43 16.04 -14.88
CA ILE A 3 -13.57 15.33 -13.93
C ILE A 3 -12.37 16.22 -13.64
N THR A 4 -12.30 16.74 -12.42
CA THR A 4 -11.19 17.58 -11.96
C THR A 4 -10.19 16.79 -11.14
N MET A 5 -8.98 17.34 -10.99
CA MET A 5 -7.90 16.81 -10.14
C MET A 5 -8.37 16.39 -8.74
N TYR A 6 -9.28 17.15 -8.12
CA TYR A 6 -9.80 16.88 -6.79
C TYR A 6 -10.53 15.53 -6.67
N HIS A 7 -11.12 15.03 -7.76
CA HIS A 7 -11.79 13.73 -7.76
C HIS A 7 -10.78 12.60 -7.56
N TYR A 8 -9.64 12.67 -8.24
CA TYR A 8 -8.58 11.67 -8.11
C TYR A 8 -7.88 11.74 -6.74
N LEU A 9 -7.61 12.96 -6.24
CA LEU A 9 -7.05 13.15 -4.90
C LEU A 9 -7.97 12.59 -3.80
N PHE A 10 -9.28 12.77 -3.96
CA PHE A 10 -10.26 12.22 -3.02
C PHE A 10 -10.26 10.69 -3.02
N ILE A 11 -10.16 10.05 -4.20
CA ILE A 11 -10.03 8.60 -4.30
C ILE A 11 -8.74 8.11 -3.64
N GLY A 12 -7.60 8.75 -3.92
CA GLY A 12 -6.33 8.41 -3.29
C GLY A 12 -6.39 8.54 -1.76
N MET A 13 -7.02 9.59 -1.25
CA MET A 13 -7.27 9.78 0.18
C MET A 13 -8.15 8.67 0.77
N LEU A 14 -9.26 8.31 0.11
CA LEU A 14 -10.13 7.23 0.57
C LEU A 14 -9.40 5.88 0.65
N MET A 15 -8.63 5.54 -0.38
CA MET A 15 -7.83 4.31 -0.39
C MET A 15 -6.80 4.32 0.75
N PHE A 16 -6.14 5.47 0.97
CA PHE A 16 -5.22 5.63 2.09
C PHE A 16 -5.90 5.38 3.44
N LEU A 17 -7.07 5.97 3.68
CA LEU A 17 -7.80 5.80 4.93
C LEU A 17 -8.31 4.37 5.13
N ILE A 18 -8.79 3.72 4.07
CA ILE A 18 -9.24 2.32 4.13
C ILE A 18 -8.07 1.41 4.50
N GLY A 19 -6.92 1.58 3.85
CA GLY A 19 -5.73 0.82 4.18
C GLY A 19 -5.23 1.11 5.60
N LEU A 20 -5.29 2.37 6.04
CA LEU A 20 -4.89 2.76 7.40
C LEU A 20 -5.77 2.05 8.45
N LEU A 21 -7.08 2.13 8.30
CA LEU A 21 -8.02 1.44 9.18
C LEU A 21 -7.83 -0.07 9.14
N GLY A 22 -7.65 -0.65 7.95
CA GLY A 22 -7.38 -2.08 7.78
C GLY A 22 -6.10 -2.55 8.50
N SER A 23 -5.04 -1.74 8.45
CA SER A 23 -3.75 -2.07 9.08
C SER A 23 -3.81 -2.11 10.61
N VAL A 24 -4.69 -1.29 11.21
CA VAL A 24 -4.83 -1.19 12.67
C VAL A 24 -5.87 -2.17 13.21
N LEU A 25 -6.98 -2.38 12.48
CA LEU A 25 -8.11 -3.16 12.98
C LEU A 25 -7.92 -4.68 12.83
N VAL A 26 -7.06 -5.11 11.90
CA VAL A 26 -6.92 -6.52 11.57
C VAL A 26 -5.73 -7.15 12.28
N LYS A 27 -5.91 -8.33 12.86
CA LYS A 27 -4.87 -9.08 13.60
C LYS A 27 -4.12 -10.11 12.76
N ASN A 28 -4.61 -10.40 11.55
CA ASN A 28 -3.99 -11.35 10.64
C ASN A 28 -2.87 -10.66 9.86
N MET A 29 -1.66 -11.23 9.91
CA MET A 29 -0.46 -10.62 9.34
C MET A 29 -0.59 -10.36 7.82
N ILE A 30 -1.17 -11.29 7.06
CA ILE A 30 -1.37 -11.12 5.61
C ILE A 30 -2.33 -9.96 5.33
N LYS A 31 -3.41 -9.86 6.10
CA LYS A 31 -4.40 -8.79 5.90
C LYS A 31 -3.83 -7.41 6.26
N VAL A 32 -2.91 -7.34 7.22
CA VAL A 32 -2.19 -6.10 7.53
C VAL A 32 -1.30 -5.70 6.35
N LEU A 33 -0.55 -6.64 5.76
CA LEU A 33 0.28 -6.37 4.58
C LEU A 33 -0.56 -5.87 3.39
N ILE A 34 -1.68 -6.54 3.09
CA ILE A 34 -2.61 -6.09 2.04
C ILE A 34 -3.14 -4.69 2.34
N SER A 35 -3.42 -4.38 3.61
CA SER A 35 -3.93 -3.07 4.00
C SER A 35 -2.88 -1.98 3.78
N ILE A 36 -1.60 -2.26 4.06
CA ILE A 36 -0.48 -1.35 3.78
C ILE A 36 -0.33 -1.11 2.27
N GLU A 37 -0.43 -2.15 1.44
CA GLU A 37 -0.41 -1.99 -0.03
C GLU A 37 -1.57 -1.14 -0.54
N ILE A 38 -2.77 -1.29 0.03
CA ILE A 38 -3.91 -0.44 -0.30
C ILE A 38 -3.64 1.03 0.06
N MET A 39 -2.99 1.30 1.21
CA MET A 39 -2.61 2.66 1.59
C MET A 39 -1.72 3.29 0.53
N LEU A 40 -0.67 2.56 0.18
CA LEU A 40 0.37 3.04 -0.71
C LEU A 40 -0.11 3.11 -2.16
N LEU A 41 -1.04 2.25 -2.58
CA LEU A 41 -1.76 2.39 -3.85
C LEU A 41 -2.52 3.74 -3.93
N GLY A 42 -3.15 4.18 -2.83
CA GLY A 42 -3.75 5.51 -2.74
C GLY A 42 -2.72 6.64 -2.91
N VAL A 43 -1.52 6.48 -2.33
CA VAL A 43 -0.41 7.42 -2.51
C VAL A 43 0.06 7.47 -3.99
N ASN A 44 0.12 6.32 -4.68
CA ASN A 44 0.48 6.29 -6.10
C ASN A 44 -0.53 7.00 -6.99
N ILE A 45 -1.82 6.85 -6.71
CA ILE A 45 -2.87 7.58 -7.44
C ILE A 45 -2.64 9.09 -7.29
N ASN A 46 -2.28 9.56 -6.09
CA ASN A 46 -1.94 10.96 -5.87
C ASN A 46 -0.70 11.39 -6.67
N PHE A 47 0.38 10.59 -6.69
CA PHE A 47 1.56 10.90 -7.49
C PHE A 47 1.26 11.01 -8.99
N VAL A 48 0.52 10.06 -9.54
CA VAL A 48 0.10 10.08 -10.96
C VAL A 48 -0.83 11.26 -11.24
N THR A 49 -1.70 11.62 -10.31
CA THR A 49 -2.59 12.78 -10.43
C THR A 49 -1.80 14.09 -10.46
N PHE A 50 -0.85 14.29 -9.55
CA PHE A 50 0.02 15.47 -9.57
C PHE A 50 0.84 15.52 -10.86
N ALA A 51 1.36 14.38 -11.32
CA ALA A 51 2.08 14.29 -12.59
C ALA A 51 1.20 14.71 -13.77
N SER A 52 -0.07 14.26 -13.80
CA SER A 52 -0.97 14.52 -14.92
C SER A 52 -1.55 15.93 -14.95
N PHE A 53 -1.71 16.60 -13.80
CA PHE A 53 -2.40 17.89 -13.70
C PHE A 53 -1.45 19.08 -13.42
N CYS A 54 -0.27 18.85 -12.84
CA CYS A 54 0.69 19.91 -12.51
C CYS A 54 1.94 19.89 -13.40
N ASP A 55 2.32 18.73 -13.93
CA ASP A 55 3.58 18.55 -14.67
C ASP A 55 3.35 18.52 -16.18
N ASN A 56 3.26 19.71 -16.80
CA ASN A 56 3.10 19.83 -18.26
C ASN A 56 4.33 19.35 -19.07
N VAL A 57 5.49 19.11 -18.43
CA VAL A 57 6.77 18.80 -19.12
C VAL A 57 7.66 17.78 -18.39
N LYS A 58 7.35 17.35 -17.16
CA LYS A 58 8.25 16.50 -16.35
C LYS A 58 7.59 15.18 -15.97
N PHE A 59 8.34 14.08 -16.09
CA PHE A 59 7.87 12.72 -15.84
C PHE A 59 8.07 12.25 -14.38
N ASP A 60 8.47 13.16 -13.48
CA ASP A 60 8.96 12.82 -12.15
C ASP A 60 7.90 12.06 -11.32
N GLY A 61 6.65 12.51 -11.33
CA GLY A 61 5.57 11.82 -10.61
C GLY A 61 5.20 10.44 -11.19
N TYR A 62 5.33 10.25 -12.51
CA TYR A 62 5.14 8.94 -13.15
C TYR A 62 6.28 7.96 -12.80
N ILE A 63 7.52 8.45 -12.79
CA ILE A 63 8.70 7.65 -12.42
C ILE A 63 8.59 7.19 -10.96
N MET A 64 8.20 8.09 -10.04
CA MET A 64 7.99 7.74 -8.64
C MET A 64 6.90 6.68 -8.45
N ALA A 65 5.79 6.78 -9.19
CA ALA A 65 4.72 5.79 -9.13
C ALA A 65 5.17 4.41 -9.64
N LEU A 66 5.94 4.35 -10.74
CA LEU A 66 6.48 3.09 -11.25
C LEU A 66 7.53 2.50 -10.31
N PHE A 67 8.39 3.33 -9.73
CA PHE A 67 9.38 2.90 -8.75
C PHE A 67 8.70 2.25 -7.54
N TYR A 68 7.62 2.86 -7.04
CA TYR A 68 6.84 2.28 -5.95
C TYR A 68 6.30 0.89 -6.32
N VAL A 69 5.73 0.70 -7.52
CA VAL A 69 5.20 -0.61 -7.92
C VAL A 69 6.31 -1.68 -7.90
N GLY A 70 7.52 -1.33 -8.33
CA GLY A 70 8.69 -2.20 -8.22
C GLY A 70 9.08 -2.50 -6.77
N LEU A 71 9.08 -1.47 -5.91
CA LEU A 71 9.39 -1.62 -4.48
C LEU A 71 8.37 -2.52 -3.77
N GLY A 72 7.07 -2.33 -4.02
CA GLY A 72 5.99 -3.14 -3.45
C GLY A 72 6.09 -4.61 -3.87
N ALA A 73 6.53 -4.90 -5.10
CA ALA A 73 6.77 -6.28 -5.53
C ALA A 73 7.88 -6.96 -4.69
N VAL A 74 8.95 -6.23 -4.37
CA VAL A 74 10.04 -6.72 -3.52
C VAL A 74 9.57 -6.88 -2.08
N GLU A 75 8.83 -5.91 -1.55
CA GLU A 75 8.28 -5.95 -0.20
C GLU A 75 7.36 -7.17 0.00
N LEU A 76 6.41 -7.39 -0.91
CA LEU A 76 5.50 -8.54 -0.86
C LEU A 76 6.26 -9.87 -0.94
N ALA A 77 7.29 -9.98 -1.78
CA ALA A 77 8.09 -11.20 -1.87
C ALA A 77 8.80 -11.51 -0.54
N VAL A 78 9.41 -10.51 0.09
CA VAL A 78 10.09 -10.65 1.40
C VAL A 78 9.08 -10.96 2.50
N ALA A 79 7.96 -10.25 2.54
CA ALA A 79 6.94 -10.42 3.56
C ALA A 79 6.28 -11.81 3.50
N LEU A 80 6.00 -12.33 2.30
CA LEU A 80 5.47 -13.68 2.12
C LEU A 80 6.48 -14.76 2.52
N TYR A 81 7.77 -14.55 2.24
CA TYR A 81 8.82 -15.48 2.67
C TYR A 81 8.94 -15.53 4.21
N LEU A 82 8.95 -14.37 4.86
CA LEU A 82 8.95 -14.29 6.33
C LEU A 82 7.69 -14.94 6.92
N PHE A 83 6.53 -14.68 6.32
CA PHE A 83 5.28 -15.33 6.72
C PHE A 83 5.38 -16.86 6.64
N TYR A 84 5.91 -17.40 5.54
CA TYR A 84 6.08 -18.84 5.38
C TYR A 84 6.95 -19.45 6.49
N LEU A 85 8.09 -18.81 6.82
CA LEU A 85 8.97 -19.27 7.90
C LEU A 85 8.28 -19.23 9.26
N MET A 86 7.50 -18.19 9.54
CA MET A 86 6.76 -18.05 10.79
C MET A 86 5.64 -19.08 10.90
N PHE A 87 4.89 -19.28 9.82
CA PHE A 87 3.81 -20.27 9.75
C PHE A 87 4.34 -21.69 9.95
N GLN A 88 5.50 -22.03 9.38
CA GLN A 88 6.13 -23.33 9.59
C GLN A 88 6.49 -23.58 11.06
N LYS A 89 6.84 -22.52 11.83
CA LYS A 89 7.26 -22.64 13.24
C LYS A 89 6.11 -22.63 14.24
N LYS A 90 5.03 -21.87 14.00
CA LYS A 90 3.93 -21.68 14.97
C LYS A 90 2.57 -22.17 14.50
N GLY A 91 2.38 -22.45 13.20
CA GLY A 91 1.10 -22.87 12.64
C GLY A 91 -0.04 -21.85 12.74
N SER A 92 0.27 -20.58 13.05
CA SER A 92 -0.73 -19.51 13.21
C SER A 92 -0.26 -18.19 12.58
N ASP A 93 -1.20 -17.51 11.92
CA ASP A 93 -1.05 -16.23 11.22
C ASP A 93 -1.51 -15.01 12.06
N ASN A 94 -1.85 -15.22 13.33
CA ASN A 94 -2.27 -14.16 14.25
C ASN A 94 -1.06 -13.43 14.87
N ILE A 95 -0.99 -12.12 14.68
CA ILE A 95 0.08 -11.25 15.16
C ILE A 95 0.24 -11.32 16.69
N GLU A 96 -0.84 -11.52 17.45
CA GLU A 96 -0.77 -11.56 18.92
C GLU A 96 0.09 -12.72 19.46
N SER A 97 0.23 -13.81 18.70
CA SER A 97 1.09 -14.94 19.08
C SER A 97 2.57 -14.55 19.15
N TYR A 98 2.96 -13.40 18.59
CA TYR A 98 4.36 -12.98 18.46
C TYR A 98 4.75 -11.83 19.42
N LYS A 99 3.85 -11.39 20.30
CA LYS A 99 4.14 -10.32 21.29
C LYS A 99 5.08 -10.73 22.43
N GLU A 100 5.43 -12.02 22.54
CA GLU A 100 6.26 -12.57 23.63
C GLU A 100 7.75 -12.77 23.24
N LEU A 101 8.20 -12.14 22.14
CA LEU A 101 9.62 -12.03 21.77
C LEU A 101 10.19 -10.69 22.26
#